data_AF-A0A0B3AWV0-F1
#
_entry.id   AF-A0A0B3AWV0-F1
#
_cell.length_a   1.000
_cell.length_b   1.000
_cell.length_c   1.000
_cell.angle_alpha   90.00
_cell.angle_beta   90.00
_cell.angle_gamma   90.00
#
_symmetry.space_group_name_H-M   'P 1'
#
loop_
_entity.id
_entity.type
_entity.pdbx_description
1 polymer ?
#
loop_
_entity_poly.entity_id
_entity_poly.type
_entity_poly.pdbx_seq_one_letter_code
_entity_poly.pdbx_strand_id
1 'polypeptide(L)'
;IPYWYYVSGNNIKREQVPSKEFMEDELENFIDSQIQNCDLEKYYSEGYKISIGAPESNVIIRDKDIKIELKMDLGINFGEESAIITGHNKIVKSNLGNLYDSAKSVYEHEQNNLFLEKYAVDNLRLYAPVDGVEITCSPLHWNADEVFAELGENIETNTLALRNSGKENNYFVLDLPVSPEYEVRFINSRDWARTFEVEPSEENLLLVNPVGNQPDLGILGFCYVPYHFVYNIKYPVLIQVSKQDETFQFPMAVAIQGNNPREPLDATASEAESIELCENKNTQIKINVFDSNSNPVDAEISYECFGERCRIGETSSGNLESDFPQCVNGFVVAKAKGFKKAQETFSTIQDGSSLNIYLDKVYEFPVNLKLDGANYDGEAIINFISEDETSKTIVYPEQKVIGLSEGFYDIRVQIYKDSSFELSKTTQEQCVDIPLGIFELTKKKCFEIEFPSQLISKALAGGGTQEYYILESELSSANSMEINVESLPVPDTIEKIQENNLLFEIKPVEIIFR
;
A
#
# COMPACT_ATOMS: atom_id res chain seq x y z
N ILE A 1 -15.19 0.03 15.57
CA ILE A 1 -15.12 -1.40 15.93
C ILE A 1 -13.65 -1.78 15.86
N PRO A 2 -13.05 -2.29 16.95
CA PRO A 2 -11.64 -2.68 16.95
C PRO A 2 -11.41 -3.85 15.99
N TYR A 3 -10.27 -3.83 15.29
CA TYR A 3 -9.85 -4.89 14.37
C TYR A 3 -9.41 -6.12 15.13
N TRP A 4 -9.99 -7.29 14.88
CA TRP A 4 -9.51 -8.52 15.52
C TRP A 4 -8.06 -8.86 15.14
N TYR A 5 -7.66 -8.56 13.90
CA TYR A 5 -6.28 -8.63 13.43
C TYR A 5 -5.91 -7.37 12.65
N TYR A 6 -4.72 -6.83 12.91
CA TYR A 6 -4.13 -5.76 12.13
C TYR A 6 -2.60 -5.76 12.17
N VAL A 7 -1.98 -5.07 11.22
CA VAL A 7 -0.54 -4.80 11.19
C VAL A 7 -0.35 -3.35 11.59
N SER A 8 0.30 -3.11 12.73
CA SER A 8 0.59 -1.76 13.22
C SER A 8 1.66 -1.06 12.36
N GLY A 9 1.85 0.25 12.57
CA GLY A 9 2.71 1.09 11.72
C GLY A 9 4.17 0.64 11.62
N ASN A 10 4.66 -0.10 12.61
CA ASN A 10 6.01 -0.71 12.65
C ASN A 10 6.05 -2.15 12.11
N ASN A 11 5.03 -2.55 11.33
CA ASN A 11 4.86 -3.90 10.81
C ASN A 11 4.72 -5.01 11.89
N ILE A 12 4.42 -4.66 13.14
CA ILE A 12 4.08 -5.65 14.17
C ILE A 12 2.63 -6.10 13.97
N LYS A 13 2.46 -7.41 13.82
CA LYS A 13 1.16 -8.09 13.75
C LYS A 13 0.51 -8.07 15.15
N ARG A 14 -0.77 -7.71 15.23
CA ARG A 14 -1.54 -7.57 16.48
C ARG A 14 -2.85 -8.35 16.38
N GLU A 15 -3.23 -8.98 17.48
CA GLU A 15 -4.53 -9.62 17.67
C GLU A 15 -5.25 -9.03 18.89
N GLN A 16 -6.57 -8.83 18.78
CA GLN A 16 -7.42 -8.33 19.87
C GLN A 16 -8.83 -8.90 19.75
N VAL A 17 -8.94 -10.22 19.87
CA VAL A 17 -10.24 -10.90 19.93
C VAL A 17 -10.82 -10.71 21.34
N PRO A 18 -11.95 -10.01 21.53
CA PRO A 18 -12.53 -9.78 22.85
C PRO A 18 -12.96 -11.10 23.47
N SER A 19 -12.70 -11.33 24.76
CA SER A 19 -13.22 -12.51 25.46
C SER A 19 -14.74 -12.40 25.67
N LYS A 20 -15.41 -13.54 25.94
CA LYS A 20 -16.83 -13.53 26.35
C LYS A 20 -17.03 -12.74 27.64
N GLU A 21 -16.13 -12.92 28.61
CA GLU A 21 -16.13 -12.20 29.88
C GLU A 21 -16.05 -10.69 29.65
N PHE A 22 -15.18 -10.22 28.75
CA PHE A 22 -15.11 -8.80 28.41
C PHE A 22 -16.43 -8.27 27.80
N MET A 23 -17.10 -9.06 26.94
CA MET A 23 -18.40 -8.68 26.40
C MET A 23 -19.52 -8.70 27.45
N GLU A 24 -19.44 -9.62 28.42
CA GLU A 24 -20.34 -9.68 29.58
C GLU A 24 -20.18 -8.42 30.43
N ASP A 25 -18.95 -8.03 30.78
CA ASP A 25 -18.63 -6.80 31.52
C ASP A 25 -19.15 -5.54 30.79
N GLU A 26 -18.98 -5.46 29.48
CA GLU A 26 -19.48 -4.32 28.67
C GLU A 26 -21.02 -4.26 28.67
N LEU A 27 -21.70 -5.42 28.62
CA LEU A 27 -23.16 -5.48 28.74
C LEU A 27 -23.65 -5.12 30.15
N GLU A 28 -22.90 -5.51 31.19
CA GLU A 28 -23.17 -5.10 32.58
C GLU A 28 -23.11 -3.58 32.72
N ASN A 29 -21.99 -2.98 32.29
CA ASN A 29 -21.80 -1.54 32.29
C ASN A 29 -22.90 -0.80 31.53
N PHE A 30 -23.31 -1.34 30.37
CA PHE A 30 -24.42 -0.78 29.60
C PHE A 30 -25.73 -0.84 30.38
N ILE A 31 -26.10 -2.00 30.94
CA ILE A 31 -27.34 -2.18 31.71
C ILE A 31 -27.37 -1.24 32.91
N ASP A 32 -26.29 -1.18 33.68
CA ASP A 32 -26.21 -0.35 34.89
C ASP A 32 -26.32 1.15 34.55
N SER A 33 -25.80 1.57 33.39
CA SER A 33 -25.93 2.96 32.91
C SER A 33 -27.32 3.32 32.38
N GLN A 34 -28.06 2.34 31.84
CA GLN A 34 -29.33 2.60 31.13
C GLN A 34 -30.57 2.28 31.96
N ILE A 35 -30.50 1.38 32.94
CA ILE A 35 -31.68 0.89 33.66
C ILE A 35 -32.41 2.01 34.44
N GLN A 36 -31.68 3.05 34.86
CA GLN A 36 -32.27 4.22 35.52
C GLN A 36 -33.12 5.08 34.57
N ASN A 37 -32.96 4.93 33.26
CA ASN A 37 -33.71 5.66 32.23
C ASN A 37 -34.99 4.94 31.78
N CYS A 38 -35.37 3.85 32.45
CA CYS A 38 -36.63 3.15 32.14
C CYS A 38 -37.85 4.07 32.36
N ASP A 39 -38.74 4.12 31.37
CA ASP A 39 -39.97 4.88 31.45
C ASP A 39 -40.98 4.20 32.39
N LEU A 40 -41.28 4.88 33.51
CA LEU A 40 -42.25 4.45 34.51
C LEU A 40 -43.46 5.41 34.61
N GLU A 41 -43.62 6.36 33.68
CA GLU A 41 -44.66 7.41 33.76
C GLU A 41 -46.07 6.84 33.88
N LYS A 42 -46.34 5.75 33.16
CA LYS A 42 -47.64 5.08 33.23
C LYS A 42 -48.00 4.68 34.67
N TYR A 43 -47.05 4.11 35.42
CA TYR A 43 -47.28 3.70 36.80
C TYR A 43 -47.45 4.90 37.74
N TYR A 44 -46.70 5.97 37.52
CA TYR A 44 -46.89 7.21 38.27
C TYR A 44 -48.29 7.79 38.06
N SER A 45 -48.82 7.74 36.84
CA SER A 45 -50.18 8.20 36.52
C SER A 45 -51.29 7.36 37.17
N GLU A 46 -51.00 6.08 37.43
CA GLU A 46 -51.90 5.15 38.13
C GLU A 46 -51.85 5.32 39.66
N GLY A 47 -50.96 6.15 40.19
CA GLY A 47 -50.84 6.45 41.63
C GLY A 47 -49.73 5.70 42.36
N TYR A 48 -48.87 4.96 41.64
CA TYR A 48 -47.70 4.33 42.22
C TYR A 48 -46.60 5.36 42.51
N LYS A 49 -45.85 5.16 43.60
CA LYS A 49 -44.59 5.85 43.86
C LYS A 49 -43.47 4.82 43.83
N ILE A 50 -42.58 4.95 42.85
CA ILE A 50 -41.50 4.01 42.60
C ILE A 50 -40.17 4.70 42.87
N SER A 51 -39.32 4.09 43.69
CA SER A 51 -37.93 4.49 43.94
C SER A 51 -36.98 3.40 43.44
N ILE A 52 -35.94 3.81 42.73
CA ILE A 52 -34.94 2.93 42.12
C ILE A 52 -33.61 3.13 42.85
N GLY A 53 -33.01 2.04 43.34
CA GLY A 53 -31.69 2.01 43.96
C GLY A 53 -30.53 2.00 42.96
N ALA A 54 -29.31 1.86 43.48
CA ALA A 54 -28.13 1.67 42.62
C ALA A 54 -28.19 0.27 41.98
N PRO A 55 -27.97 0.15 40.66
CA PRO A 55 -27.93 -1.14 39.99
C PRO A 55 -26.54 -1.77 40.10
N GLU A 56 -26.51 -3.10 40.24
CA GLU A 56 -25.35 -3.96 40.07
C GLU A 56 -25.82 -5.16 39.24
N SER A 57 -25.35 -5.23 37.99
CA SER A 57 -25.72 -6.30 37.07
C SER A 57 -24.63 -7.39 37.00
N ASN A 58 -25.06 -8.60 36.66
CA ASN A 58 -24.22 -9.74 36.33
C ASN A 58 -24.79 -10.39 35.07
N VAL A 59 -24.02 -10.43 33.99
CA VAL A 59 -24.45 -10.90 32.69
C VAL A 59 -23.71 -12.18 32.33
N ILE A 60 -24.44 -13.18 31.84
CA ILE A 60 -23.87 -14.43 31.35
C ILE A 60 -24.37 -14.68 29.95
N ILE A 61 -23.48 -14.65 28.96
CA ILE A 61 -23.75 -14.96 27.56
C ILE A 61 -23.65 -16.48 27.38
N ARG A 62 -24.78 -17.11 27.07
CA ARG A 62 -24.85 -18.52 26.69
C ARG A 62 -25.12 -18.65 25.20
N ASP A 63 -25.07 -19.88 24.70
CA ASP A 63 -25.25 -20.22 23.29
C ASP A 63 -26.55 -19.67 22.68
N LYS A 64 -27.66 -19.72 23.45
CA LYS A 64 -29.03 -19.44 22.95
C LYS A 64 -29.80 -18.42 23.80
N ASP A 65 -29.17 -17.92 24.86
CA ASP A 65 -29.73 -16.88 25.70
C ASP A 65 -28.66 -16.09 26.42
N ILE A 66 -29.03 -14.87 26.81
CA ILE A 66 -28.26 -14.03 27.72
C ILE A 66 -29.04 -14.00 29.03
N LYS A 67 -28.40 -14.42 30.11
CA LYS A 67 -28.96 -14.36 31.46
C LYS A 67 -28.46 -13.09 32.13
N ILE A 68 -29.40 -12.29 32.63
CA ILE A 68 -29.13 -11.04 33.33
C ILE A 68 -29.65 -11.20 34.76
N GLU A 69 -28.75 -11.09 35.73
CA GLU A 69 -29.09 -10.99 37.15
C GLU A 69 -28.80 -9.56 37.60
N LEU A 70 -29.85 -8.83 37.98
CA LEU A 70 -29.73 -7.44 38.42
C LEU A 70 -30.09 -7.35 39.90
N LYS A 71 -29.15 -6.86 40.70
CA LYS A 71 -29.42 -6.43 42.07
C LYS A 71 -29.71 -4.94 42.04
N MET A 72 -30.95 -4.58 42.34
CA MET A 72 -31.39 -3.20 42.35
C MET A 72 -32.64 -3.08 43.21
N ASP A 73 -32.57 -2.29 44.28
CA ASP A 73 -33.71 -2.08 45.17
C ASP A 73 -34.79 -1.27 44.45
N LEU A 74 -35.92 -1.90 44.17
CA LEU A 74 -37.10 -1.28 43.59
C LEU A 74 -38.18 -1.17 44.68
N GLY A 75 -38.28 0.02 45.27
CA GLY A 75 -39.31 0.35 46.24
C GLY A 75 -40.59 0.79 45.54
N ILE A 76 -41.71 0.11 45.79
CA ILE A 76 -43.01 0.41 45.18
C ILE A 76 -44.00 0.69 46.30
N ASN A 77 -44.67 1.85 46.25
CA ASN A 77 -45.72 2.21 47.18
C ASN A 77 -47.03 2.52 46.44
N PHE A 78 -48.15 2.01 46.94
CA PHE A 78 -49.49 2.30 46.44
C PHE A 78 -50.48 2.40 47.62
N GLY A 79 -51.02 3.60 47.87
CA GLY A 79 -51.82 3.86 49.06
C GLY A 79 -51.03 3.66 50.35
N GLU A 80 -51.47 2.72 51.20
CA GLU A 80 -50.80 2.35 52.46
C GLU A 80 -49.90 1.10 52.32
N GLU A 81 -49.88 0.46 51.15
CA GLU A 81 -49.09 -0.74 50.90
C GLU A 81 -47.71 -0.39 50.30
N SER A 82 -46.68 -1.11 50.75
CA SER A 82 -45.30 -0.95 50.29
C SER A 82 -44.63 -2.30 50.05
N ALA A 83 -43.84 -2.41 48.99
CA ALA A 83 -42.98 -3.56 48.72
C ALA A 83 -41.59 -3.10 48.25
N ILE A 84 -40.57 -3.88 48.57
CA ILE A 84 -39.20 -3.70 48.07
C ILE A 84 -38.81 -4.98 47.34
N ILE A 85 -38.40 -4.84 46.08
CA ILE A 85 -37.92 -5.94 45.25
C ILE A 85 -36.44 -5.68 44.99
N THR A 86 -35.57 -6.55 45.50
CA THR A 86 -34.11 -6.33 45.47
C THR A 86 -33.41 -7.07 44.32
N GLY A 87 -33.98 -8.18 43.86
CA GLY A 87 -33.40 -9.03 42.83
C GLY A 87 -34.32 -9.16 41.62
N HIS A 88 -33.75 -8.94 40.44
CA HIS A 88 -34.43 -9.04 39.15
C HIS A 88 -33.66 -10.04 38.29
N ASN A 89 -34.38 -10.85 37.52
CA ASN A 89 -33.77 -11.82 36.62
C ASN A 89 -34.48 -11.76 35.27
N LYS A 90 -33.70 -11.67 34.20
CA LYS A 90 -34.20 -11.70 32.83
C LYS A 90 -33.36 -12.67 32.00
N ILE A 91 -34.06 -13.50 31.23
CA ILE A 91 -33.45 -14.30 30.17
C ILE A 91 -33.89 -13.69 28.85
N VAL A 92 -32.92 -13.25 28.06
CA VAL A 92 -33.12 -12.73 26.70
C VAL A 92 -32.73 -13.83 25.73
N LYS A 93 -33.66 -14.27 24.88
CA LYS A 93 -33.34 -15.22 23.82
C LYS A 93 -32.46 -14.51 22.80
N SER A 94 -31.26 -15.00 22.59
CA SER A 94 -30.29 -14.46 21.64
C SER A 94 -29.28 -15.54 21.28
N ASN A 95 -28.83 -15.55 20.04
CA ASN A 95 -27.76 -16.43 19.55
C ASN A 95 -26.36 -15.82 19.75
N LEU A 96 -26.21 -14.72 20.50
CA LEU A 96 -24.93 -14.00 20.67
C LEU A 96 -23.75 -14.93 21.02
N GLY A 97 -23.94 -15.86 21.97
CA GLY A 97 -22.88 -16.82 22.34
C GLY A 97 -22.43 -17.69 21.17
N ASN A 98 -23.38 -18.33 20.47
CA ASN A 98 -23.07 -19.15 19.30
C ASN A 98 -22.51 -18.32 18.12
N LEU A 99 -23.01 -17.10 17.91
CA LEU A 99 -22.55 -16.22 16.86
C LEU A 99 -21.10 -15.80 17.11
N TYR A 100 -20.75 -15.46 18.36
CA TYR A 100 -19.38 -15.16 18.76
C TYR A 100 -18.48 -16.39 18.57
N ASP A 101 -18.89 -17.58 19.02
CA ASP A 101 -18.08 -18.80 18.87
C ASP A 101 -17.86 -19.13 17.38
N SER A 102 -18.88 -18.93 16.55
CA SER A 102 -18.79 -19.13 15.10
C SER A 102 -17.88 -18.08 14.45
N ALA A 103 -17.98 -16.81 14.85
CA ALA A 103 -17.11 -15.73 14.40
C ALA A 103 -15.64 -15.99 14.76
N LYS A 104 -15.38 -16.42 16.00
CA LYS A 104 -14.07 -16.86 16.46
C LYS A 104 -13.55 -18.05 15.65
N SER A 105 -14.40 -19.03 15.35
CA SER A 105 -14.03 -20.18 14.51
C SER A 105 -13.65 -19.77 13.07
N VAL A 106 -14.37 -18.81 12.47
CA VAL A 106 -14.01 -18.23 11.16
C VAL A 106 -12.68 -17.51 11.23
N TYR A 107 -12.48 -16.70 12.27
CA TYR A 107 -11.22 -15.98 12.48
C TYR A 107 -10.03 -16.91 12.65
N GLU A 108 -10.14 -17.93 13.50
CA GLU A 108 -9.08 -18.92 13.70
C GLU A 108 -8.81 -19.73 12.43
N HIS A 109 -9.86 -20.05 11.66
CA HIS A 109 -9.70 -20.69 10.36
C HIS A 109 -8.92 -19.79 9.39
N GLU A 110 -9.21 -18.50 9.37
CA GLU A 110 -8.47 -17.52 8.57
C GLU A 110 -7.02 -17.38 9.03
N GLN A 111 -6.73 -17.32 10.34
CA GLN A 111 -5.35 -17.23 10.82
C GLN A 111 -4.49 -18.45 10.43
N ASN A 112 -5.11 -19.62 10.38
CA ASN A 112 -4.42 -20.86 10.01
C ASN A 112 -4.27 -21.04 8.49
N ASN A 113 -5.27 -20.61 7.71
CA ASN A 113 -5.33 -20.91 6.27
C ASN A 113 -5.01 -19.72 5.38
N LEU A 114 -5.10 -18.49 5.89
CA LEU A 114 -4.85 -17.24 5.17
C LEU A 114 -5.65 -17.18 3.87
N PHE A 115 -6.93 -17.57 3.93
CA PHE A 115 -7.72 -17.68 2.71
C PHE A 115 -7.97 -16.29 2.15
N LEU A 116 -8.25 -15.27 2.97
CA LEU A 116 -8.47 -13.90 2.46
C LEU A 116 -7.21 -13.37 1.78
N GLU A 117 -6.02 -13.58 2.35
CA GLU A 117 -4.77 -13.20 1.68
C GLU A 117 -4.56 -14.00 0.37
N LYS A 118 -4.85 -15.30 0.33
CA LYS A 118 -4.74 -16.08 -0.90
C LYS A 118 -5.65 -15.54 -2.00
N TYR A 119 -6.91 -15.21 -1.69
CA TYR A 119 -7.79 -14.54 -2.64
C TYR A 119 -7.25 -13.17 -3.07
N ALA A 120 -6.67 -12.41 -2.14
CA ALA A 120 -6.09 -11.11 -2.46
C ALA A 120 -4.90 -11.25 -3.43
N VAL A 121 -4.04 -12.27 -3.26
CA VAL A 121 -2.95 -12.57 -4.20
C VAL A 121 -3.47 -12.99 -5.57
N ASP A 122 -4.53 -13.79 -5.62
CA ASP A 122 -5.16 -14.16 -6.89
C ASP A 122 -5.74 -12.93 -7.60
N ASN A 123 -6.40 -12.02 -6.86
CA ASN A 123 -6.85 -10.74 -7.39
C ASN A 123 -5.68 -9.90 -7.91
N LEU A 124 -4.62 -9.77 -7.12
CA LEU A 124 -3.42 -9.02 -7.49
C LEU A 124 -2.84 -9.56 -8.81
N ARG A 125 -2.73 -10.88 -8.97
CA ARG A 125 -2.18 -11.50 -10.19
C ARG A 125 -3.08 -11.39 -11.42
N LEU A 126 -4.38 -11.21 -11.22
CA LEU A 126 -5.34 -11.07 -12.32
C LEU A 126 -5.51 -9.62 -12.78
N TYR A 127 -5.40 -8.67 -11.86
CA TYR A 127 -5.79 -7.27 -12.09
C TYR A 127 -4.62 -6.26 -11.96
N ALA A 128 -3.40 -6.73 -11.73
CA ALA A 128 -2.20 -5.88 -11.70
C ALA A 128 -1.05 -6.54 -12.47
N PRO A 129 -0.13 -5.75 -13.06
CA PRO A 129 1.10 -6.29 -13.62
C PRO A 129 2.00 -6.78 -12.48
N VAL A 130 2.08 -8.09 -12.26
CA VAL A 130 2.93 -8.70 -11.22
C VAL A 130 4.19 -9.28 -11.82
N ASP A 131 4.03 -10.29 -12.66
CA ASP A 131 5.12 -11.05 -13.28
C ASP A 131 4.74 -11.33 -14.73
N GLY A 132 5.67 -11.09 -15.65
CA GLY A 132 5.44 -11.44 -17.03
C GLY A 132 6.60 -11.09 -17.95
N VAL A 133 6.44 -11.49 -19.20
CA VAL A 133 7.38 -11.17 -20.27
C VAL A 133 6.56 -10.85 -21.50
N GLU A 134 6.76 -9.64 -22.04
CA GLU A 134 6.15 -9.23 -23.29
C GLU A 134 7.20 -9.14 -24.39
N ILE A 135 6.84 -9.61 -25.58
CA ILE A 135 7.74 -9.59 -26.74
C ILE A 135 7.59 -8.24 -27.44
N THR A 136 8.36 -7.25 -26.99
CA THR A 136 8.42 -5.92 -27.59
C THR A 136 9.79 -5.27 -27.40
N CYS A 137 10.15 -4.37 -28.31
CA CYS A 137 11.37 -3.54 -28.25
C CYS A 137 11.09 -2.13 -27.70
N SER A 138 9.85 -1.82 -27.33
CA SER A 138 9.48 -0.61 -26.61
C SER A 138 9.30 -0.92 -25.12
N PRO A 139 9.62 0.02 -24.21
CA PRO A 139 9.27 -0.13 -22.81
C PRO A 139 7.77 -0.34 -22.61
N LEU A 140 7.43 -0.95 -21.49
CA LEU A 140 6.06 -1.03 -20.99
C LEU A 140 5.91 -0.15 -19.78
N HIS A 141 4.74 0.47 -19.69
CA HIS A 141 4.42 1.33 -18.58
C HIS A 141 2.98 1.16 -18.13
N TRP A 142 2.74 1.42 -16.84
CA TRP A 142 1.42 1.47 -16.24
C TRP A 142 1.34 2.63 -15.25
N ASN A 143 0.18 3.25 -15.16
CA ASN A 143 -0.12 4.21 -14.11
C ASN A 143 -0.49 3.45 -12.82
N ALA A 144 0.30 3.61 -11.77
CA ALA A 144 0.10 2.91 -10.50
C ALA A 144 -1.24 3.27 -9.84
N ASP A 145 -1.70 4.53 -9.96
CA ASP A 145 -2.98 4.95 -9.39
C ASP A 145 -4.16 4.27 -10.09
N GLU A 146 -4.09 4.12 -11.42
CA GLU A 146 -5.09 3.37 -12.20
C GLU A 146 -5.09 1.88 -11.82
N VAL A 147 -3.89 1.28 -11.71
CA VAL A 147 -3.73 -0.11 -11.24
C VAL A 147 -4.34 -0.29 -9.85
N PHE A 148 -4.07 0.63 -8.92
CA PHE A 148 -4.61 0.56 -7.56
C PHE A 148 -6.12 0.81 -7.50
N ALA A 149 -6.65 1.67 -8.37
CA ALA A 149 -8.09 1.90 -8.48
C ALA A 149 -8.80 0.64 -8.97
N GLU A 150 -8.31 0.03 -10.06
CA GLU A 150 -8.85 -1.21 -10.63
C GLU A 150 -8.72 -2.38 -9.64
N LEU A 151 -7.55 -2.57 -9.04
CA LEU A 151 -7.34 -3.60 -8.03
C LEU A 151 -8.28 -3.42 -6.84
N GLY A 152 -8.47 -2.18 -6.39
CA GLY A 152 -9.39 -1.84 -5.31
C GLY A 152 -10.85 -2.18 -5.60
N GLU A 153 -11.33 -1.93 -6.83
CA GLU A 153 -12.69 -2.28 -7.27
C GLU A 153 -12.89 -3.80 -7.35
N ASN A 154 -11.89 -4.51 -7.86
CA ASN A 154 -11.94 -5.96 -7.99
C ASN A 154 -11.84 -6.66 -6.63
N ILE A 155 -11.02 -6.15 -5.69
CA ILE A 155 -10.98 -6.64 -4.31
C ILE A 155 -12.36 -6.49 -3.64
N GLU A 156 -13.03 -5.34 -3.77
CA GLU A 156 -14.36 -5.11 -3.22
C GLU A 156 -15.37 -6.13 -3.78
N THR A 157 -15.43 -6.24 -5.12
CA THR A 157 -16.37 -7.12 -5.81
C THR A 157 -16.14 -8.59 -5.48
N ASN A 158 -14.88 -9.05 -5.51
CA ASN A 158 -14.55 -10.45 -5.25
C ASN A 158 -14.67 -10.82 -3.78
N THR A 159 -14.39 -9.90 -2.85
CA THR A 159 -14.62 -10.12 -1.42
C THR A 159 -16.11 -10.30 -1.13
N LEU A 160 -16.98 -9.46 -1.73
CA LEU A 160 -18.43 -9.56 -1.57
C LEU A 160 -19.03 -10.87 -2.13
N ALA A 161 -18.33 -11.52 -3.07
CA ALA A 161 -18.77 -12.79 -3.64
C ALA A 161 -18.49 -13.98 -2.70
N LEU A 162 -17.57 -13.85 -1.74
CA LEU A 162 -17.21 -14.90 -0.79
C LEU A 162 -18.37 -15.24 0.15
N ARG A 163 -18.58 -16.55 0.37
CA ARG A 163 -19.65 -17.08 1.23
C ARG A 163 -19.34 -18.48 1.70
N ASN A 164 -19.97 -18.92 2.79
CA ASN A 164 -19.77 -20.25 3.37
C ASN A 164 -20.77 -21.33 2.89
N SER A 165 -21.71 -20.99 2.01
CA SER A 165 -22.71 -21.93 1.50
C SER A 165 -23.03 -21.66 0.02
N GLY A 166 -23.34 -22.72 -0.74
CA GLY A 166 -23.59 -22.62 -2.18
C GLY A 166 -23.38 -23.94 -2.92
N LYS A 167 -23.31 -23.88 -4.25
CA LYS A 167 -22.95 -25.06 -5.06
C LYS A 167 -21.49 -25.44 -4.79
N GLU A 168 -21.25 -26.72 -4.49
CA GLU A 168 -19.91 -27.30 -4.36
C GLU A 168 -19.06 -27.03 -5.62
N ASN A 169 -17.75 -26.82 -5.44
CA ASN A 169 -16.76 -26.48 -6.48
C ASN A 169 -16.84 -25.07 -7.09
N ASN A 170 -17.44 -24.10 -6.39
CA ASN A 170 -17.35 -22.69 -6.77
C ASN A 170 -16.18 -22.03 -6.03
N TYR A 171 -15.30 -21.34 -6.76
CA TYR A 171 -14.14 -20.62 -6.21
C TYR A 171 -14.52 -19.65 -5.08
N PHE A 172 -15.74 -19.11 -5.04
CA PHE A 172 -16.19 -18.19 -3.99
C PHE A 172 -16.93 -18.85 -2.81
N VAL A 173 -17.00 -20.19 -2.76
CA VAL A 173 -17.64 -20.92 -1.66
C VAL A 173 -16.55 -21.51 -0.75
N LEU A 174 -16.49 -21.00 0.48
CA LEU A 174 -15.50 -21.35 1.49
C LEU A 174 -16.00 -22.50 2.37
N ASP A 175 -15.12 -23.46 2.63
CA ASP A 175 -15.35 -24.53 3.61
C ASP A 175 -14.95 -24.05 5.01
N LEU A 176 -15.86 -23.34 5.68
CA LEU A 176 -15.63 -22.76 7.00
C LEU A 176 -16.12 -23.70 8.11
N PRO A 177 -15.44 -23.76 9.28
CA PRO A 177 -15.83 -24.59 10.42
C PRO A 177 -17.01 -23.99 11.20
N VAL A 178 -18.10 -23.69 10.51
CA VAL A 178 -19.34 -23.13 11.06
C VAL A 178 -20.51 -24.00 10.68
N SER A 179 -21.55 -24.05 11.53
CA SER A 179 -22.75 -24.81 11.20
C SER A 179 -23.45 -24.22 9.96
N PRO A 180 -24.01 -25.05 9.05
CA PRO A 180 -24.69 -24.56 7.83
C PRO A 180 -25.89 -23.64 8.07
N GLU A 181 -26.38 -23.55 9.31
CA GLU A 181 -27.46 -22.64 9.70
C GLU A 181 -26.99 -21.18 9.89
N TYR A 182 -25.68 -20.94 9.94
CA TYR A 182 -25.08 -19.61 10.02
C TYR A 182 -24.63 -19.17 8.63
N GLU A 183 -24.98 -17.94 8.26
CA GLU A 183 -24.51 -17.30 7.05
C GLU A 183 -23.27 -16.47 7.38
N VAL A 184 -22.17 -16.68 6.65
CA VAL A 184 -20.96 -15.88 6.76
C VAL A 184 -20.81 -15.02 5.51
N ARG A 185 -20.69 -13.72 5.70
CA ARG A 185 -20.46 -12.72 4.64
C ARG A 185 -19.15 -11.98 4.88
N PHE A 186 -18.51 -11.61 3.78
CA PHE A 186 -17.29 -10.83 3.76
C PHE A 186 -17.58 -9.53 3.03
N ILE A 187 -17.31 -8.41 3.67
CA ILE A 187 -17.59 -7.09 3.12
C ILE A 187 -16.27 -6.34 3.08
N ASN A 188 -15.96 -5.79 1.91
CA ASN A 188 -14.95 -4.77 1.74
C ASN A 188 -15.61 -3.53 1.14
N SER A 189 -15.00 -2.36 1.31
CA SER A 189 -15.41 -1.14 0.62
C SER A 189 -14.18 -0.36 0.19
N ARG A 190 -14.23 0.17 -1.03
CA ARG A 190 -13.19 1.07 -1.55
C ARG A 190 -13.08 2.41 -0.81
N ASP A 191 -14.12 2.78 -0.07
CA ASP A 191 -14.15 4.01 0.73
C ASP A 191 -13.46 3.84 2.10
N TRP A 192 -13.04 2.62 2.44
CA TRP A 192 -12.27 2.34 3.65
C TRP A 192 -10.78 2.59 3.45
N ALA A 193 -10.08 2.96 4.53
CA ALA A 193 -8.64 3.20 4.51
C ALA A 193 -7.89 1.94 4.07
N ARG A 194 -7.01 2.10 3.08
CA ARG A 194 -6.22 1.03 2.46
C ARG A 194 -4.86 1.56 2.04
N THR A 195 -3.88 0.67 1.96
CA THR A 195 -2.51 0.98 1.53
C THR A 195 -2.14 0.05 0.38
N PHE A 196 -1.70 0.64 -0.72
CA PHE A 196 -1.09 -0.05 -1.85
C PHE A 196 0.28 0.55 -2.07
N GLU A 197 1.29 -0.30 -2.10
CA GLU A 197 2.67 0.06 -2.40
C GLU A 197 3.18 -0.95 -3.43
N VAL A 198 4.03 -0.49 -4.34
CA VAL A 198 4.57 -1.30 -5.43
C VAL A 198 6.00 -0.90 -5.73
N GLU A 199 6.86 -1.90 -5.90
CA GLU A 199 8.28 -1.71 -6.22
C GLU A 199 8.69 -2.61 -7.40
N PRO A 200 9.57 -2.16 -8.31
CA PRO A 200 10.02 -0.78 -8.45
C PRO A 200 8.89 0.12 -8.98
N SER A 201 8.85 1.36 -8.52
CA SER A 201 7.99 2.41 -9.09
C SER A 201 8.70 3.75 -9.01
N GLU A 202 8.48 4.59 -10.01
CA GLU A 202 8.93 5.98 -10.02
C GLU A 202 7.70 6.87 -9.85
N GLU A 203 7.49 7.39 -8.64
CA GLU A 203 6.26 8.10 -8.27
C GLU A 203 5.00 7.25 -8.48
N ASN A 204 4.19 7.57 -9.49
CA ASN A 204 3.00 6.81 -9.88
C ASN A 204 3.18 6.06 -11.20
N LEU A 205 4.43 5.91 -11.66
CA LEU A 205 4.74 5.21 -12.90
C LEU A 205 5.41 3.86 -12.60
N LEU A 206 4.84 2.81 -13.16
CA LEU A 206 5.47 1.50 -13.28
C LEU A 206 6.11 1.45 -14.66
N LEU A 207 7.44 1.36 -14.74
CA LEU A 207 8.17 1.38 -16.01
C LEU A 207 9.11 0.17 -16.11
N VAL A 208 9.11 -0.46 -17.28
CA VAL A 208 9.97 -1.62 -17.54
C VAL A 208 10.59 -1.50 -18.92
N ASN A 209 11.91 -1.55 -18.95
CA ASN A 209 12.70 -1.37 -20.16
C ASN A 209 12.94 -2.72 -20.89
N PRO A 210 13.01 -2.71 -22.22
CA PRO A 210 13.27 -3.91 -23.01
C PRO A 210 14.71 -4.38 -22.85
N VAL A 211 14.89 -5.70 -22.78
CA VAL A 211 16.15 -6.41 -22.83
C VAL A 211 16.39 -6.90 -24.27
N GLY A 212 17.65 -6.97 -24.70
CA GLY A 212 18.04 -7.47 -26.03
C GLY A 212 18.51 -6.37 -27.00
N ASN A 213 18.33 -5.10 -26.64
CA ASN A 213 18.81 -3.96 -27.43
C ASN A 213 20.31 -3.64 -27.25
N GLN A 214 20.99 -4.33 -26.33
CA GLN A 214 22.39 -4.09 -25.99
C GLN A 214 23.34 -4.77 -26.98
N PRO A 215 24.53 -4.20 -27.27
CA PRO A 215 25.48 -4.74 -28.26
C PRO A 215 25.86 -6.22 -28.06
N ASP A 216 25.93 -6.69 -26.81
CA ASP A 216 26.34 -8.05 -26.48
C ASP A 216 25.17 -9.07 -26.41
N LEU A 217 23.93 -8.60 -26.21
CA LEU A 217 22.72 -9.44 -26.17
C LEU A 217 21.92 -9.39 -27.47
N GLY A 218 22.12 -8.36 -28.29
CA GLY A 218 21.47 -8.16 -29.57
C GLY A 218 21.82 -9.20 -30.62
N ILE A 219 22.87 -9.99 -30.41
CA ILE A 219 23.24 -11.14 -31.26
C ILE A 219 22.08 -12.13 -31.40
N LEU A 220 21.20 -12.21 -30.41
CA LEU A 220 20.04 -13.10 -30.44
C LEU A 220 18.89 -12.58 -31.33
N GLY A 221 18.87 -11.29 -31.67
CA GLY A 221 17.93 -10.72 -32.65
C GLY A 221 16.48 -10.55 -32.18
N PHE A 222 16.20 -10.56 -30.88
CA PHE A 222 14.87 -10.30 -30.33
C PHE A 222 14.94 -9.41 -29.09
N CYS A 223 13.89 -8.61 -28.89
CA CYS A 223 13.68 -7.85 -27.65
C CYS A 223 12.51 -8.44 -26.88
N TYR A 224 12.59 -8.35 -25.56
CA TYR A 224 11.48 -8.65 -24.67
C TYR A 224 11.55 -7.74 -23.44
N VAL A 225 10.40 -7.49 -22.83
CA VAL A 225 10.25 -6.67 -21.63
C VAL A 225 9.86 -7.60 -20.48
N PRO A 226 10.82 -8.11 -19.69
CA PRO A 226 10.51 -8.87 -18.50
C PRO A 226 10.14 -7.91 -17.38
N TYR A 227 8.98 -8.10 -16.75
CA TYR A 227 8.55 -7.28 -15.63
C TYR A 227 8.30 -8.14 -14.38
N HIS A 228 8.69 -7.59 -13.24
CA HIS A 228 8.46 -8.12 -11.91
C HIS A 228 8.20 -6.94 -10.96
N PHE A 229 6.95 -6.78 -10.53
CA PHE A 229 6.55 -5.78 -9.57
C PHE A 229 6.11 -6.44 -8.27
N VAL A 230 6.63 -5.93 -7.17
CA VAL A 230 6.47 -6.41 -5.81
C VAL A 230 5.48 -5.50 -5.09
N TYR A 231 4.30 -6.01 -4.80
CA TYR A 231 3.23 -5.27 -4.14
C TYR A 231 3.16 -5.58 -2.65
N ASN A 232 2.98 -4.53 -1.85
CA ASN A 232 2.54 -4.61 -0.47
C ASN A 232 1.15 -3.99 -0.36
N ILE A 233 0.19 -4.76 0.15
CA ILE A 233 -1.22 -4.39 0.15
C ILE A 233 -1.80 -4.60 1.53
N LYS A 234 -2.50 -3.58 2.06
CA LYS A 234 -3.24 -3.66 3.31
C LYS A 234 -4.64 -3.10 3.12
N TYR A 235 -5.67 -3.89 3.41
CA TYR A 235 -7.05 -3.40 3.36
C TYR A 235 -7.96 -4.12 4.37
N PRO A 236 -9.04 -3.46 4.82
CA PRO A 236 -9.95 -4.05 5.79
C PRO A 236 -11.04 -4.92 5.16
N VAL A 237 -11.39 -6.01 5.84
CA VAL A 237 -12.56 -6.85 5.55
C VAL A 237 -13.41 -6.93 6.81
N LEU A 238 -14.69 -6.57 6.70
CA LEU A 238 -15.70 -6.78 7.73
C LEU A 238 -16.34 -8.15 7.53
N ILE A 239 -16.16 -9.04 8.50
CA ILE A 239 -16.75 -10.36 8.49
C ILE A 239 -18.03 -10.31 9.31
N GLN A 240 -19.12 -10.83 8.74
CA GLN A 240 -20.41 -10.93 9.41
C GLN A 240 -20.84 -12.38 9.51
N VAL A 241 -21.15 -12.83 10.72
CA VAL A 241 -21.80 -14.12 10.97
C VAL A 241 -23.23 -13.84 11.40
N SER A 242 -24.19 -14.38 10.67
CA SER A 242 -25.61 -14.11 10.90
C SER A 242 -26.43 -15.37 11.06
N LYS A 243 -27.45 -15.29 11.91
CA LYS A 243 -28.49 -16.33 12.06
C LYS A 243 -29.82 -15.65 12.32
N GLN A 244 -30.77 -15.86 11.42
CA GLN A 244 -32.09 -15.21 11.45
C GLN A 244 -31.94 -13.67 11.38
N ASP A 245 -32.32 -12.96 12.44
CA ASP A 245 -32.28 -11.50 12.58
C ASP A 245 -31.08 -11.00 13.42
N GLU A 246 -30.25 -11.91 13.92
CA GLU A 246 -29.07 -11.57 14.71
C GLU A 246 -27.79 -11.68 13.87
N THR A 247 -26.93 -10.66 13.96
CA THR A 247 -25.64 -10.58 13.28
C THR A 247 -24.55 -10.22 14.28
N PHE A 248 -23.46 -10.97 14.25
CA PHE A 248 -22.20 -10.62 14.89
C PHE A 248 -21.18 -10.24 13.82
N GLN A 249 -20.44 -9.16 14.03
CA GLN A 249 -19.51 -8.66 13.03
C GLN A 249 -18.20 -8.18 13.63
N PHE A 250 -17.11 -8.44 12.93
CA PHE A 250 -15.78 -8.02 13.32
C PHE A 250 -14.92 -7.67 12.10
N PRO A 251 -14.15 -6.57 12.14
CA PRO A 251 -13.22 -6.25 11.08
C PRO A 251 -11.88 -6.94 11.29
N MET A 252 -11.20 -7.27 10.20
CA MET A 252 -9.80 -7.68 10.19
C MET A 252 -9.07 -7.06 9.00
N ALA A 253 -7.77 -6.85 9.11
CA ALA A 253 -6.95 -6.37 8.00
C ALA A 253 -6.36 -7.55 7.22
N VAL A 254 -6.56 -7.56 5.91
CA VAL A 254 -5.84 -8.44 4.99
C VAL A 254 -4.52 -7.78 4.65
N ALA A 255 -3.42 -8.53 4.72
CA ALA A 255 -2.08 -8.03 4.46
C ALA A 255 -1.31 -8.94 3.49
N ILE A 256 -0.95 -8.39 2.33
CA ILE A 256 -0.05 -9.00 1.35
C ILE A 256 1.29 -8.31 1.47
N GLN A 257 2.35 -9.11 1.58
CA GLN A 257 3.72 -8.63 1.65
C GLN A 257 4.53 -9.27 0.54
N GLY A 258 5.07 -8.43 -0.34
CA GLY A 258 5.84 -8.83 -1.51
C GLY A 258 5.16 -9.90 -2.36
N ASN A 259 3.94 -9.63 -2.82
CA ASN A 259 3.10 -10.55 -3.62
C ASN A 259 2.71 -11.87 -2.96
N ASN A 260 2.98 -12.04 -1.67
CA ASN A 260 2.70 -13.27 -0.94
C ASN A 260 1.73 -13.01 0.22
N PRO A 261 0.94 -14.02 0.60
CA PRO A 261 0.22 -13.97 1.87
C PRO A 261 1.21 -13.70 3.01
N ARG A 262 0.78 -12.94 4.02
CA ARG A 262 1.55 -12.83 5.27
C ARG A 262 1.85 -14.22 5.83
N GLU A 263 2.86 -14.33 6.69
CA GLU A 263 3.01 -15.56 7.47
C GLU A 263 1.93 -15.64 8.55
N PRO A 264 1.41 -16.86 8.86
CA PRO A 264 0.58 -17.08 10.04
C PRO A 264 1.29 -16.56 11.29
N LEU A 265 0.52 -16.20 12.31
CA LEU A 265 1.10 -15.88 13.61
C LEU A 265 1.59 -17.18 14.26
N ASP A 266 2.85 -17.21 14.68
CA ASP A 266 3.31 -18.26 15.59
C ASP A 266 2.48 -18.18 16.88
N ALA A 267 1.88 -19.30 17.30
CA ALA A 267 0.95 -19.42 18.42
C ALA A 267 1.51 -18.99 19.79
N THR A 268 2.74 -18.46 19.83
CA THR A 268 3.46 -17.96 21.00
C THR A 268 3.69 -16.44 20.97
N ALA A 269 2.91 -15.68 20.21
CA ALA A 269 2.82 -14.23 20.41
C ALA A 269 2.15 -13.94 21.77
N SER A 270 2.90 -14.22 22.85
CA SER A 270 2.74 -13.58 24.15
C SER A 270 2.50 -12.11 23.87
N GLU A 271 1.50 -11.53 24.52
CA GLU A 271 1.22 -10.11 24.55
C GLU A 271 2.54 -9.34 24.71
N ALA A 272 3.17 -9.00 23.59
CA ALA A 272 4.35 -8.18 23.57
C ALA A 272 3.78 -6.80 23.84
N GLU A 273 3.86 -6.37 25.11
CA GLU A 273 3.65 -4.99 25.49
C GLU A 273 4.32 -4.13 24.42
N SER A 274 3.49 -3.37 23.69
CA SER A 274 3.97 -2.44 22.67
C SER A 274 4.97 -1.51 23.34
N ILE A 275 6.21 -1.49 22.85
CA ILE A 275 7.02 -0.29 23.03
C ILE A 275 6.44 0.71 22.03
N GLU A 276 5.45 1.47 22.49
CA GLU A 276 4.89 2.58 21.73
C GLU A 276 5.94 3.69 21.69
N LEU A 277 6.84 3.61 20.70
CA LEU A 277 7.91 4.59 20.52
C LEU A 277 7.30 5.98 20.35
N CYS A 278 6.29 6.12 19.49
CA CYS A 278 5.68 7.42 19.22
C CYS A 278 4.87 8.02 20.39
N GLU A 279 4.42 7.21 21.36
CA GLU A 279 3.75 7.70 22.57
C GLU A 279 4.76 8.20 23.60
N ASN A 280 5.98 7.65 23.60
CA ASN A 280 7.05 7.99 24.53
C ASN A 280 8.01 9.05 23.95
N LYS A 281 7.46 10.21 23.56
CA LYS A 281 8.24 11.39 23.15
C LYS A 281 8.78 12.10 24.39
N ASN A 282 10.04 11.88 24.71
CA ASN A 282 10.63 12.32 25.99
C ASN A 282 11.98 13.02 25.85
N THR A 283 12.48 13.22 24.62
CA THR A 283 13.74 13.94 24.39
C THR A 283 13.49 15.20 23.59
N GLN A 284 13.83 16.34 24.15
CA GLN A 284 13.58 17.63 23.51
C GLN A 284 14.63 17.91 22.43
N ILE A 285 14.21 18.09 21.18
CA ILE A 285 15.08 18.32 20.03
C ILE A 285 14.66 19.59 19.30
N LYS A 286 15.64 20.34 18.78
CA LYS A 286 15.43 21.49 17.91
C LYS A 286 15.75 21.16 16.45
N ILE A 287 14.77 21.29 15.56
CA ILE A 287 14.94 21.16 14.12
C ILE A 287 14.85 22.54 13.47
N ASN A 288 15.83 22.86 12.63
CA ASN A 288 15.77 24.03 11.76
C ASN A 288 15.75 23.56 10.30
N VAL A 289 14.82 24.06 9.50
CA VAL A 289 14.66 23.71 8.09
C VAL A 289 14.84 24.94 7.24
N PHE A 290 15.73 24.83 6.25
CA PHE A 290 16.08 25.90 5.32
C PHE A 290 15.98 25.44 3.88
N ASP A 291 15.83 26.39 2.95
CA ASP A 291 16.11 26.15 1.53
C ASP A 291 17.61 26.32 1.22
N SER A 292 18.00 26.07 -0.04
CA SER A 292 19.34 26.32 -0.59
C SER A 292 19.86 27.74 -0.34
N ASN A 293 18.96 28.72 -0.22
CA ASN A 293 19.24 30.14 -0.01
C ASN A 293 19.23 30.52 1.49
N SER A 294 19.16 29.55 2.39
CA SER A 294 19.07 29.74 3.85
C SER A 294 17.80 30.47 4.31
N ASN A 295 16.76 30.56 3.48
CA ASN A 295 15.46 31.01 3.93
C ASN A 295 14.79 29.91 4.75
N PRO A 296 14.10 30.25 5.85
CA PRO A 296 13.36 29.26 6.62
C PRO A 296 12.21 28.65 5.80
N VAL A 297 12.05 27.33 5.87
CA VAL A 297 10.98 26.59 5.17
C VAL A 297 10.10 25.88 6.17
N ASP A 298 8.78 26.07 6.06
CA ASP A 298 7.82 25.32 6.88
C ASP A 298 7.61 23.91 6.31
N ALA A 299 7.99 22.89 7.10
CA ALA A 299 8.01 21.49 6.72
C ALA A 299 7.34 20.62 7.80
N GLU A 300 6.71 19.53 7.35
CA GLU A 300 6.30 18.43 8.22
C GLU A 300 7.54 17.61 8.60
N ILE A 301 7.71 17.42 9.91
CA ILE A 301 8.82 16.67 10.50
C ILE A 301 8.31 15.34 11.02
N SER A 302 8.94 14.27 10.56
CA SER A 302 8.77 12.93 11.09
C SER A 302 10.11 12.34 11.50
N TYR A 303 10.08 11.43 12.45
CA TYR A 303 11.25 10.71 12.92
C TYR A 303 11.03 9.22 12.79
N GLU A 304 11.95 8.54 12.10
CA GLU A 304 11.87 7.11 11.83
C GLU A 304 12.93 6.37 12.63
N CYS A 305 12.50 5.37 13.39
CA CYS A 305 13.36 4.55 14.22
C CYS A 305 12.83 3.12 14.31
N PHE A 306 13.70 2.12 14.12
CA PHE A 306 13.32 0.70 14.10
C PHE A 306 12.13 0.38 13.18
N GLY A 307 11.99 1.11 12.07
CA GLY A 307 10.88 0.96 11.12
C GLY A 307 9.55 1.60 11.55
N GLU A 308 9.49 2.25 12.71
CA GLU A 308 8.34 3.06 13.13
C GLU A 308 8.58 4.53 12.77
N ARG A 309 7.64 5.15 12.05
CA ARG A 309 7.70 6.58 11.70
C ARG A 309 6.74 7.39 12.57
N CYS A 310 7.29 8.22 13.44
CA CYS A 310 6.55 9.12 14.32
C CYS A 310 6.40 10.49 13.68
N ARG A 311 5.16 10.97 13.51
CA ARG A 311 4.93 12.39 13.22
C ARG A 311 5.28 13.21 14.47
N ILE A 312 6.19 14.16 14.31
CA ILE A 312 6.65 15.01 15.42
C ILE A 312 5.85 16.30 15.42
N GLY A 313 5.80 16.99 14.28
CA GLY A 313 5.12 18.28 14.16
C GLY A 313 5.45 18.97 12.85
N GLU A 314 5.14 20.25 12.78
CA GLU A 314 5.43 21.12 11.65
C GLU A 314 6.30 22.28 12.15
N THR A 315 7.30 22.67 11.37
CA THR A 315 8.09 23.86 11.71
C THR A 315 7.27 25.13 11.48
N SER A 316 7.56 26.16 12.28
CA SER A 316 7.03 27.52 12.08
C SER A 316 8.18 28.49 11.88
N SER A 317 8.16 29.22 10.77
CA SER A 317 9.33 29.99 10.31
C SER A 317 10.59 29.12 10.28
N GLY A 318 10.46 27.88 9.78
CA GLY A 318 11.55 26.92 9.66
C GLY A 318 12.13 26.40 10.98
N ASN A 319 11.47 26.63 12.12
CA ASN A 319 11.93 26.12 13.43
C ASN A 319 10.87 25.20 14.05
N LEU A 320 11.30 24.07 14.61
CA LEU A 320 10.48 23.18 15.45
C LEU A 320 11.29 22.82 16.70
N GLU A 321 10.69 23.02 17.87
CA GLU A 321 11.20 22.49 19.13
C GLU A 321 10.11 21.57 19.69
N SER A 322 10.40 20.27 19.78
CA SER A 322 9.42 19.26 20.15
C SER A 322 10.11 18.07 20.79
N ASP A 323 9.33 17.26 21.49
CA ASP A 323 9.81 16.00 22.04
C ASP A 323 9.81 14.90 20.97
N PHE A 324 10.91 14.18 20.89
CA PHE A 324 11.16 13.03 20.04
C PHE A 324 11.25 11.77 20.90
N PRO A 325 10.95 10.59 20.34
CA PRO A 325 11.25 9.34 21.02
C PRO A 325 12.76 9.10 21.04
N GLN A 326 13.27 8.47 22.10
CA GLN A 326 14.69 8.13 22.22
C GLN A 326 15.09 7.02 21.26
N CYS A 327 16.05 7.30 20.38
CA CYS A 327 16.57 6.34 19.44
C CYS A 327 18.00 6.68 19.01
N VAL A 328 18.80 5.65 18.76
CA VAL A 328 20.15 5.76 18.20
C VAL A 328 20.09 5.45 16.72
N ASN A 329 20.70 6.30 15.89
CA ASN A 329 20.73 6.19 14.42
C ASN A 329 19.33 6.16 13.78
N GLY A 330 18.39 6.96 14.29
CA GLY A 330 17.13 7.19 13.59
C GLY A 330 17.31 8.13 12.40
N PHE A 331 16.21 8.39 11.69
CA PHE A 331 16.19 9.32 10.57
C PHE A 331 15.18 10.45 10.84
N VAL A 332 15.63 11.69 10.76
CA VAL A 332 14.71 12.83 10.68
C VAL A 332 14.38 13.04 9.21
N VAL A 333 13.09 12.99 8.90
CA VAL A 333 12.55 13.18 7.56
C VAL A 333 11.76 14.48 7.52
N ALA A 334 12.16 15.39 6.64
CA ALA A 334 11.48 16.65 6.42
C ALA A 334 10.80 16.64 5.05
N LYS A 335 9.52 17.03 5.03
CA LYS A 335 8.72 17.14 3.81
C LYS A 335 8.03 18.50 3.77
N ALA A 336 8.27 19.26 2.72
CA ALA A 336 7.59 20.53 2.48
C ALA A 336 6.99 20.56 1.07
N LYS A 337 5.87 21.27 0.90
CA LYS A 337 5.24 21.42 -0.41
C LYS A 337 6.13 22.24 -1.34
N GLY A 338 6.39 21.72 -2.54
CA GLY A 338 7.27 22.37 -3.52
C GLY A 338 8.76 22.17 -3.25
N PHE A 339 9.12 21.20 -2.39
CA PHE A 339 10.50 20.85 -2.10
C PHE A 339 10.71 19.35 -2.19
N LYS A 340 11.94 18.96 -2.48
CA LYS A 340 12.42 17.57 -2.43
C LYS A 340 12.45 17.12 -0.97
N LYS A 341 12.03 15.87 -0.71
CA LYS A 341 12.13 15.26 0.62
C LYS A 341 13.61 15.15 1.00
N ALA A 342 13.96 15.61 2.21
CA ALA A 342 15.28 15.38 2.78
C ALA A 342 15.22 14.42 3.96
N GLN A 343 16.30 13.67 4.16
CA GLN A 343 16.45 12.69 5.21
C GLN A 343 17.86 12.74 5.79
N GLU A 344 17.96 12.88 7.11
CA GLU A 344 19.23 12.98 7.82
C GLU A 344 19.28 11.95 8.95
N THR A 345 20.39 11.23 9.07
CA THR A 345 20.61 10.32 10.21
C THR A 345 20.89 11.12 11.47
N PHE A 346 20.11 10.89 12.52
CA PHE A 346 20.19 11.65 13.76
C PHE A 346 19.84 10.77 14.97
N SER A 347 20.54 10.96 16.08
CA SER A 347 20.27 10.22 17.33
C SER A 347 19.64 11.14 18.36
N THR A 348 18.52 10.72 18.94
CA THR A 348 17.69 11.48 19.89
C THR A 348 17.91 11.00 21.32
N ILE A 349 19.17 10.77 21.71
CA ILE A 349 19.55 10.31 23.06
C ILE A 349 20.00 11.42 24.00
N GLN A 350 20.08 12.66 23.51
CA GLN A 350 20.55 13.82 24.26
C GLN A 350 19.59 15.01 24.10
N ASP A 351 19.06 15.48 25.23
CA ASP A 351 18.21 16.67 25.31
C ASP A 351 18.94 17.94 24.84
N GLY A 352 18.19 18.80 24.15
CA GLY A 352 18.65 20.10 23.67
C GLY A 352 19.58 20.02 22.47
N SER A 353 19.68 18.86 21.81
CA SER A 353 20.41 18.73 20.55
C SER A 353 19.66 19.42 19.41
N SER A 354 20.41 19.89 18.41
CA SER A 354 19.86 20.62 17.27
C SER A 354 20.33 20.04 15.94
N LEU A 355 19.42 19.97 14.97
CA LEU A 355 19.68 19.53 13.60
C LEU A 355 19.23 20.60 12.61
N ASN A 356 20.05 20.86 11.59
CA ASN A 356 19.67 21.69 10.45
C ASN A 356 19.44 20.79 9.24
N ILE A 357 18.32 20.96 8.57
CA ILE A 357 17.94 20.23 7.36
C ILE A 357 17.78 21.24 6.22
N TYR A 358 18.36 20.95 5.08
CA TYR A 358 18.23 21.76 3.88
C TYR A 358 17.33 21.04 2.88
N LEU A 359 16.38 21.78 2.29
CA LEU A 359 15.44 21.28 1.31
C LEU A 359 15.68 21.95 -0.04
N ASP A 360 15.84 21.14 -1.08
CA ASP A 360 15.95 21.65 -2.45
C ASP A 360 14.57 21.93 -3.02
N LYS A 361 14.40 23.09 -3.64
CA LYS A 361 13.12 23.49 -4.20
C LYS A 361 12.85 22.73 -5.50
N VAL A 362 11.62 22.25 -5.65
CA VAL A 362 11.13 21.55 -6.84
C VAL A 362 10.30 22.52 -7.66
N TYR A 363 10.65 22.64 -8.93
CA TYR A 363 10.00 23.50 -9.90
C TYR A 363 9.23 22.63 -10.90
N GLU A 364 7.92 22.83 -10.97
CA GLU A 364 7.04 22.15 -11.91
C GLU A 364 6.83 23.00 -13.15
N PHE A 365 7.12 22.46 -14.34
CA PHE A 365 6.84 23.13 -15.60
C PHE A 365 6.52 22.15 -16.73
N PRO A 366 5.78 22.59 -17.74
CA PRO A 366 5.48 21.79 -18.92
C PRO A 366 6.72 21.49 -19.75
N VAL A 367 6.78 20.26 -20.26
CA VAL A 367 7.79 19.76 -21.20
C VAL A 367 7.23 19.76 -22.61
N ASN A 368 7.94 20.42 -23.52
CA ASN A 368 7.64 20.48 -24.94
C ASN A 368 8.69 19.67 -25.69
N LEU A 369 8.32 18.48 -26.15
CA LEU A 369 9.21 17.62 -26.93
C LEU A 369 9.18 18.02 -28.41
N LYS A 370 10.37 18.14 -29.00
CA LYS A 370 10.58 18.38 -30.43
C LYS A 370 11.40 17.27 -31.06
N LEU A 371 11.02 16.92 -32.27
CA LEU A 371 11.75 16.01 -33.14
C LEU A 371 12.16 16.77 -34.41
N ASP A 372 13.46 16.87 -34.65
CA ASP A 372 14.03 17.64 -35.77
C ASP A 372 13.56 19.11 -35.78
N GLY A 373 13.42 19.72 -34.59
CA GLY A 373 12.95 21.09 -34.42
C GLY A 373 11.45 21.32 -34.59
N ALA A 374 10.67 20.29 -34.94
CA ALA A 374 9.21 20.34 -35.01
C ALA A 374 8.58 19.79 -33.72
N ASN A 375 7.44 20.32 -33.29
CA ASN A 375 6.72 19.79 -32.12
C ASN A 375 6.34 18.32 -32.34
N TYR A 376 6.58 17.52 -31.32
CA TYR A 376 6.26 16.09 -31.31
C TYR A 376 5.17 15.83 -30.27
N ASP A 377 4.17 15.05 -30.67
CA ASP A 377 3.02 14.63 -29.84
C ASP A 377 2.85 13.11 -29.84
N GLY A 378 3.83 12.37 -30.37
CA GLY A 378 3.83 10.91 -30.37
C GLY A 378 4.47 10.34 -29.10
N GLU A 379 4.64 9.03 -29.07
CA GLU A 379 5.17 8.32 -27.91
C GLU A 379 6.67 8.57 -27.70
N ALA A 380 7.02 8.91 -26.46
CA ALA A 380 8.40 9.02 -26.03
C ALA A 380 8.55 8.77 -24.52
N ILE A 381 9.75 8.36 -24.11
CA ILE A 381 10.14 8.24 -22.71
C ILE A 381 11.31 9.18 -22.46
N ILE A 382 11.18 10.01 -21.45
CA ILE A 382 12.16 11.05 -21.09
C ILE A 382 12.60 10.76 -19.65
N ASN A 383 13.80 10.24 -19.48
CA ASN A 383 14.38 9.96 -18.16
C ASN A 383 15.33 11.08 -17.77
N PHE A 384 15.22 11.56 -16.54
CA PHE A 384 16.13 12.49 -15.89
C PHE A 384 16.79 11.74 -14.74
N ILE A 385 17.94 11.13 -14.98
CA ILE A 385 18.61 10.25 -14.02
C ILE A 385 19.55 11.09 -13.15
N SER A 386 19.34 11.08 -11.85
CA SER A 386 20.19 11.78 -10.87
C SER A 386 20.94 10.78 -9.99
N GLU A 387 22.15 11.13 -9.56
CA GLU A 387 22.95 10.29 -8.65
C GLU A 387 22.34 10.18 -7.24
N ASP A 388 21.46 11.11 -6.86
CA ASP A 388 20.89 11.26 -5.52
C ASP A 388 19.49 10.63 -5.37
N GLU A 389 19.23 9.56 -6.14
CA GLU A 389 18.01 8.73 -6.10
C GLU A 389 16.70 9.46 -6.48
N THR A 390 16.77 10.65 -7.11
CA THR A 390 15.58 11.37 -7.59
C THR A 390 15.37 11.33 -9.09
N SER A 391 15.67 10.19 -9.70
CA SER A 391 15.34 9.97 -11.10
C SER A 391 13.86 10.25 -11.36
N LYS A 392 13.58 10.96 -12.44
CA LYS A 392 12.22 11.26 -12.89
C LYS A 392 12.03 10.77 -14.31
N THR A 393 10.89 10.15 -14.57
CA THR A 393 10.53 9.73 -15.91
C THR A 393 9.23 10.37 -16.36
N ILE A 394 9.21 10.82 -17.61
CA ILE A 394 8.00 11.28 -18.29
C ILE A 394 7.66 10.27 -19.37
N VAL A 395 6.44 9.75 -19.35
CA VAL A 395 5.85 9.06 -20.50
C VAL A 395 5.03 10.05 -21.32
N TYR A 396 5.56 10.45 -22.47
CA TYR A 396 4.98 11.47 -23.32
C TYR A 396 4.12 10.83 -24.42
N PRO A 397 2.93 11.38 -24.77
CA PRO A 397 2.36 12.67 -24.34
C PRO A 397 1.43 12.59 -23.12
N GLU A 398 1.31 11.43 -22.46
CA GLU A 398 0.42 11.19 -21.32
C GLU A 398 0.77 12.09 -20.13
N GLN A 399 2.07 12.24 -19.87
CA GLN A 399 2.65 13.14 -18.91
C GLN A 399 3.40 14.24 -19.68
N LYS A 400 3.12 15.50 -19.33
CA LYS A 400 3.77 16.67 -19.94
C LYS A 400 4.31 17.66 -18.91
N VAL A 401 4.27 17.35 -17.63
CA VAL A 401 4.78 18.22 -16.56
C VAL A 401 5.81 17.43 -15.79
N ILE A 402 6.90 18.09 -15.43
CA ILE A 402 7.95 17.49 -14.60
C ILE A 402 8.32 18.43 -13.46
N GLY A 403 8.57 17.86 -12.28
CA GLY A 403 9.15 18.55 -11.14
C GLY A 403 10.64 18.24 -11.03
N LEU A 404 11.50 19.25 -11.23
CA LEU A 404 12.95 19.12 -11.10
C LEU A 404 13.50 20.09 -10.04
N SER A 405 14.62 19.70 -9.44
CA SER A 405 15.42 20.55 -8.55
C SER A 405 16.78 20.86 -9.21
N GLU A 406 17.56 21.76 -8.62
CA GLU A 406 18.95 21.95 -9.04
C GLU A 406 19.73 20.65 -8.86
N GLY A 407 20.60 20.32 -9.83
CA GLY A 407 21.37 19.08 -9.78
C GLY A 407 21.95 18.66 -11.11
N PHE A 408 22.76 17.60 -11.06
CA PHE A 408 23.30 16.95 -12.25
C PHE A 408 22.37 15.83 -12.71
N TYR A 409 22.01 15.85 -14.00
CA TYR A 409 21.12 14.87 -14.59
C TYR A 409 21.73 14.25 -15.86
N ASP A 410 21.66 12.93 -15.99
CA ASP A 410 21.80 12.23 -17.27
C ASP A 410 20.40 12.12 -17.90
N ILE A 411 20.17 12.93 -18.92
CA ILE A 411 18.87 13.12 -19.56
C ILE A 411 18.81 12.27 -20.82
N ARG A 412 17.88 11.32 -20.85
CA ARG A 412 17.75 10.33 -21.93
C ARG A 412 16.37 10.41 -22.54
N VAL A 413 16.29 10.62 -23.85
CA VAL A 413 15.03 10.85 -24.57
C VAL A 413 14.88 9.78 -25.64
N GLN A 414 13.92 8.86 -25.49
CA GLN A 414 13.69 7.78 -26.44
C GLN A 414 12.36 7.99 -27.16
N ILE A 415 12.40 8.15 -28.48
CA ILE A 415 11.19 8.31 -29.30
C ILE A 415 10.88 7.00 -30.01
N TYR A 416 9.66 6.52 -29.82
CA TYR A 416 9.16 5.31 -30.46
C TYR A 416 8.16 5.66 -31.56
N LYS A 417 8.29 5.00 -32.71
CA LYS A 417 7.31 5.10 -33.81
C LYS A 417 6.82 3.72 -34.19
N ASP A 418 5.61 3.70 -34.77
CA ASP A 418 5.05 2.48 -35.35
C ASP A 418 6.00 1.87 -36.36
N SER A 419 6.18 0.56 -36.23
CA SER A 419 6.91 -0.28 -37.14
C SER A 419 6.04 -1.46 -37.54
N SER A 420 6.35 -2.07 -38.68
CA SER A 420 5.56 -3.18 -39.22
C SER A 420 6.44 -4.30 -39.73
N PHE A 421 7.69 -4.39 -39.28
CA PHE A 421 8.57 -5.46 -39.73
C PHE A 421 8.39 -6.69 -38.86
N GLU A 422 8.27 -7.83 -39.53
CA GLU A 422 8.15 -9.14 -38.91
C GLU A 422 9.55 -9.74 -38.82
N LEU A 423 9.98 -10.01 -37.60
CA LEU A 423 11.12 -10.87 -37.35
C LEU A 423 10.73 -12.28 -37.74
N SER A 424 11.43 -12.84 -38.70
CA SER A 424 11.19 -14.22 -39.13
C SER A 424 11.63 -15.19 -38.02
N LYS A 425 11.02 -16.38 -37.99
CA LYS A 425 11.46 -17.46 -37.10
C LYS A 425 12.95 -17.73 -37.34
N THR A 426 13.76 -17.76 -36.29
CA THR A 426 15.18 -18.10 -36.37
C THR A 426 15.53 -19.20 -35.36
N THR A 427 16.57 -19.98 -35.64
CA THR A 427 17.10 -20.97 -34.72
C THR A 427 18.56 -20.62 -34.45
N GLN A 428 18.94 -20.47 -33.20
CA GLN A 428 20.34 -20.23 -32.81
C GLN A 428 20.85 -21.31 -31.86
N GLU A 429 22.12 -21.67 -31.99
CA GLU A 429 22.77 -22.65 -31.10
C GLU A 429 23.47 -21.90 -29.95
N GLN A 430 23.02 -22.11 -28.71
CA GLN A 430 23.65 -21.56 -27.51
C GLN A 430 24.40 -22.65 -26.75
N CYS A 431 25.67 -22.40 -26.44
CA CYS A 431 26.53 -23.34 -25.74
C CYS A 431 26.92 -22.85 -24.35
N VAL A 432 26.71 -23.69 -23.33
CA VAL A 432 27.12 -23.43 -21.94
C VAL A 432 28.18 -24.43 -21.50
N ASP A 433 29.19 -23.95 -20.79
CA ASP A 433 30.24 -24.78 -20.21
C ASP A 433 29.79 -25.33 -18.86
N ILE A 434 29.55 -26.64 -18.79
CA ILE A 434 29.07 -27.31 -17.57
C ILE A 434 30.27 -27.87 -16.81
N PRO A 435 30.50 -27.49 -15.54
CA PRO A 435 31.59 -28.02 -14.75
C PRO A 435 31.41 -29.52 -14.48
N LEU A 436 32.46 -30.32 -14.73
CA LEU A 436 32.50 -31.76 -14.48
C LEU A 436 33.31 -32.06 -13.20
N GLY A 437 32.80 -31.61 -12.05
CA GLY A 437 33.32 -31.99 -10.73
C GLY A 437 34.52 -31.16 -10.22
N ILE A 438 35.22 -31.71 -9.20
CA ILE A 438 36.21 -31.02 -8.33
C ILE A 438 37.52 -30.64 -9.06
N PHE A 439 37.68 -31.01 -10.32
CA PHE A 439 38.78 -30.53 -11.17
C PHE A 439 38.18 -29.57 -12.20
N GLU A 440 38.89 -28.48 -12.53
CA GLU A 440 38.50 -27.39 -13.46
C GLU A 440 38.18 -27.82 -14.92
N LEU A 441 37.80 -29.07 -15.16
CA LEU A 441 37.31 -29.56 -16.43
C LEU A 441 35.85 -29.13 -16.63
N THR A 442 35.61 -28.30 -17.62
CA THR A 442 34.26 -27.97 -18.10
C THR A 442 33.95 -28.74 -19.38
N LYS A 443 32.68 -29.07 -19.61
CA LYS A 443 32.17 -29.64 -20.86
C LYS A 443 31.16 -28.69 -21.48
N LYS A 444 31.46 -28.23 -22.69
CA LYS A 444 30.56 -27.43 -23.50
C LYS A 444 29.33 -28.26 -23.91
N LYS A 445 28.14 -27.79 -23.56
CA LYS A 445 26.86 -28.37 -23.99
C LYS A 445 26.08 -27.31 -24.76
N CYS A 446 25.80 -27.61 -26.02
CA CYS A 446 25.07 -26.72 -26.91
C CYS A 446 23.61 -27.15 -27.03
N PHE A 447 22.72 -26.18 -27.15
CA PHE A 447 21.30 -26.36 -27.33
C PHE A 447 20.82 -25.44 -28.44
N GLU A 448 19.98 -25.95 -29.33
CA GLU A 448 19.28 -25.11 -30.30
C GLU A 448 18.08 -24.45 -29.60
N ILE A 449 18.00 -23.13 -29.76
CA ILE A 449 16.90 -22.31 -29.28
C ILE A 449 16.16 -21.80 -30.51
N GLU A 450 14.90 -22.17 -30.64
CA GLU A 450 14.01 -21.65 -31.67
C GLU A 450 13.33 -20.37 -31.18
N PHE A 451 13.51 -19.29 -31.92
CA PHE A 451 12.82 -18.01 -31.71
C PHE A 451 11.65 -17.91 -32.70
N PRO A 452 10.40 -17.76 -32.21
CA PRO A 452 9.23 -17.65 -33.09
C PRO A 452 9.28 -16.36 -33.92
N SER A 453 8.49 -16.30 -35.01
CA SER A 453 8.31 -15.04 -35.71
C SER A 453 7.52 -14.06 -34.85
N GLN A 454 7.86 -12.78 -34.95
CA GLN A 454 7.25 -11.74 -34.11
C GLN A 454 7.13 -10.41 -34.87
N LEU A 455 6.01 -9.73 -34.69
CA LEU A 455 5.78 -8.40 -35.27
C LEU A 455 6.33 -7.35 -34.30
N ILE A 456 7.30 -6.55 -34.74
CA ILE A 456 7.75 -5.40 -33.98
C ILE A 456 6.82 -4.23 -34.33
N SER A 457 5.86 -3.97 -33.46
CA SER A 457 4.86 -2.90 -33.64
C SER A 457 5.42 -1.50 -33.39
N LYS A 458 6.46 -1.39 -32.56
CA LYS A 458 7.11 -0.12 -32.22
C LYS A 458 8.61 -0.28 -32.13
N ALA A 459 9.35 0.71 -32.62
CA ALA A 459 10.80 0.71 -32.56
C ALA A 459 11.35 2.11 -32.29
N LEU A 460 12.55 2.16 -31.72
CA LEU A 460 13.30 3.39 -31.48
C LEU A 460 13.56 4.09 -32.82
N ALA A 461 13.06 5.32 -32.96
CA ALA A 461 13.05 6.09 -34.21
C ALA A 461 13.51 7.54 -34.02
N GLY A 462 14.05 7.88 -32.85
CA GLY A 462 14.58 9.19 -32.51
C GLY A 462 15.08 9.20 -31.07
N GLY A 463 15.87 10.22 -30.72
CA GLY A 463 16.32 10.40 -29.35
C GLY A 463 17.77 10.80 -29.20
N GLY A 464 18.22 10.78 -27.95
CA GLY A 464 19.59 11.06 -27.57
C GLY A 464 19.82 11.00 -26.07
N THR A 465 21.05 11.24 -25.66
CA THR A 465 21.48 11.41 -24.27
C THR A 465 22.22 12.73 -24.07
N GLN A 466 22.14 13.30 -22.86
CA GLN A 466 22.89 14.49 -22.48
C GLN A 466 23.07 14.56 -20.97
N GLU A 467 24.32 14.72 -20.52
CA GLU A 467 24.62 15.14 -19.16
C GLU A 467 24.43 16.64 -19.01
N TYR A 468 23.59 17.08 -18.07
CA TYR A 468 23.26 18.48 -17.89
C TYR A 468 23.14 18.83 -16.41
N TYR A 469 23.84 19.89 -15.99
CA TYR A 469 23.70 20.46 -14.65
C TYR A 469 22.65 21.57 -14.69
N ILE A 470 21.47 21.30 -14.14
CA ILE A 470 20.36 22.24 -14.12
C ILE A 470 20.55 23.19 -12.93
N LEU A 471 20.61 24.50 -13.19
CA LEU A 471 20.72 25.52 -12.15
C LEU A 471 19.35 25.96 -11.62
N GLU A 472 19.26 26.30 -10.33
CA GLU A 472 18.02 26.86 -9.75
C GLU A 472 17.56 28.14 -10.50
N SER A 473 18.50 28.96 -10.99
CA SER A 473 18.18 30.16 -11.76
C SER A 473 17.48 29.86 -13.09
N GLU A 474 17.78 28.71 -13.70
CA GLU A 474 17.13 28.27 -14.94
C GLU A 474 15.71 27.78 -14.64
N LEU A 475 15.56 26.94 -13.61
CA LEU A 475 14.27 26.40 -13.16
C LEU A 475 13.30 27.50 -12.72
N SER A 476 13.79 28.48 -11.95
CA SER A 476 12.96 29.55 -11.39
C SER A 476 12.50 30.61 -12.39
N SER A 477 13.23 30.77 -13.50
CA SER A 477 12.88 31.71 -14.57
C SER A 477 12.13 31.08 -15.74
N ALA A 478 12.17 29.75 -15.86
CA ALA A 478 11.48 29.01 -16.89
C ALA A 478 9.97 28.91 -16.65
N ASN A 479 9.21 29.05 -17.73
CA ASN A 479 7.80 28.68 -17.81
C ASN A 479 7.61 27.32 -18.49
N SER A 480 8.61 26.84 -19.23
CA SER A 480 8.59 25.54 -19.88
C SER A 480 10.00 25.04 -20.18
N MET A 481 10.13 23.73 -20.32
CA MET A 481 11.33 23.10 -20.85
C MET A 481 11.06 22.59 -22.26
N GLU A 482 11.88 23.03 -23.22
CA GLU A 482 11.89 22.49 -24.57
C GLU A 482 13.03 21.48 -24.69
N ILE A 483 12.69 20.27 -25.12
CA ILE A 483 13.63 19.19 -25.36
C ILE A 483 13.60 18.90 -26.85
N ASN A 484 14.72 19.09 -27.53
CA ASN A 484 14.83 18.85 -28.96
C ASN A 484 15.81 17.71 -29.22
N VAL A 485 15.36 16.73 -29.99
CA VAL A 485 16.14 15.55 -30.37
C VAL A 485 16.05 15.30 -31.87
N GLU A 486 17.01 14.56 -32.40
CA GLU A 486 17.06 14.20 -33.81
C GLU A 486 16.33 12.87 -34.07
N SER A 487 15.76 12.74 -35.27
CA SER A 487 15.21 11.47 -35.72
C SER A 487 16.30 10.47 -36.07
N LEU A 488 15.96 9.20 -35.87
CA LEU A 488 16.72 8.05 -36.33
C LEU A 488 15.96 7.40 -37.50
N PRO A 489 16.66 6.69 -38.41
CA PRO A 489 16.00 5.91 -39.44
C PRO A 489 14.98 4.95 -38.83
N VAL A 490 13.75 4.89 -39.35
CA VAL A 490 12.77 3.91 -38.85
C VAL A 490 13.29 2.51 -39.19
N PRO A 491 13.57 1.66 -38.19
CA PRO A 491 14.22 0.38 -38.45
C PRO A 491 13.21 -0.59 -39.05
N ASP A 492 13.62 -1.26 -40.13
CA ASP A 492 12.89 -2.33 -40.81
C ASP A 492 13.62 -3.69 -40.70
N THR A 493 14.76 -3.72 -40.00
CA THR A 493 15.53 -4.93 -39.68
C THR A 493 16.12 -4.84 -38.26
N ILE A 494 16.57 -5.98 -37.72
CA ILE A 494 17.28 -6.05 -36.42
C ILE A 494 18.53 -5.18 -36.44
N GLU A 495 19.30 -5.25 -37.52
CA GLU A 495 20.57 -4.54 -37.65
C GLU A 495 20.36 -3.03 -37.54
N LYS A 496 19.25 -2.51 -38.10
CA LYS A 496 18.89 -1.10 -37.95
C LYS A 496 18.41 -0.74 -36.55
N ILE A 497 17.76 -1.66 -35.82
CA ILE A 497 17.45 -1.43 -34.39
C ILE A 497 18.76 -1.26 -33.61
N GLN A 498 19.73 -2.15 -33.82
CA GLN A 498 21.03 -2.07 -33.17
C GLN A 498 21.78 -0.80 -33.53
N GLU A 499 21.79 -0.44 -34.83
CA GLU A 499 22.37 0.82 -35.31
C GLU A 499 21.70 2.02 -34.63
N ASN A 500 20.37 2.03 -34.52
CA ASN A 500 19.64 3.10 -33.83
C ASN A 500 20.01 3.19 -32.35
N ASN A 501 20.16 2.07 -31.64
CA ASN A 501 20.60 2.08 -30.24
C ASN A 501 22.03 2.64 -30.10
N LEU A 502 22.94 2.30 -31.01
CA LEU A 502 24.29 2.87 -31.03
C LEU A 502 24.30 4.36 -31.37
N LEU A 503 23.46 4.78 -32.31
CA LEU A 503 23.29 6.19 -32.67
C LEU A 503 22.67 6.98 -31.52
N PHE A 504 21.69 6.43 -30.83
CA PHE A 504 21.03 7.05 -29.68
C PHE A 504 22.03 7.47 -28.60
N GLU A 505 22.99 6.61 -28.24
CA GLU A 505 24.00 6.89 -27.21
C GLU A 505 24.96 8.05 -27.57
N ILE A 506 25.06 8.43 -28.84
CA ILE A 506 25.95 9.50 -29.32
C ILE A 506 25.19 10.73 -29.82
N LYS A 507 23.86 10.68 -29.89
CA LYS A 507 23.03 11.80 -30.35
C LYS A 507 22.80 12.75 -29.18
N PRO A 508 23.09 14.05 -29.35
CA PRO A 508 22.89 15.02 -28.27
C PRO A 508 21.40 15.29 -28.06
N VAL A 509 21.04 15.60 -26.82
CA VAL A 509 19.74 16.19 -26.47
C VAL A 509 19.95 17.68 -26.24
N GLU A 510 19.21 18.52 -26.97
CA GLU A 510 19.21 19.96 -26.75
C GLU A 510 18.11 20.32 -25.75
N ILE A 511 18.51 20.96 -24.65
CA ILE A 511 17.61 21.35 -23.55
C ILE A 511 17.59 22.87 -23.46
N ILE A 512 16.39 23.44 -23.53
CA ILE A 512 16.19 24.89 -23.49
C ILE A 512 15.10 25.20 -22.47
N PHE A 513 15.47 25.91 -21.40
CA PHE A 513 14.55 26.51 -20.45
C PHE A 513 14.03 27.85 -21.03
N ARG A 514 12.70 28.01 -21.16
CA ARG A 514 12.05 29.16 -21.80
C ARG A 514 11.17 29.97 -20.88
#